data_AF-A0A0R0FUW8-F1
#
_entry.id   AF-A0A0R0FUW8-F1
#
_cell.length_a   1.000
_cell.length_b   1.000
_cell.length_c   1.000
_cell.angle_alpha   90.00
_cell.angle_beta   90.00
_cell.angle_gamma   90.00
#
_symmetry.space_group_name_H-M   'P 1'
#
loop_
_entity.id
_entity.type
_entity.pdbx_description
1 polymer ?
#
loop_
_entity_poly.entity_id
_entity_poly.type
_entity_poly.pdbx_seq_one_letter_code
_entity_poly.pdbx_strand_id
1 'polypeptide(L)'
;MNHFPLSGTVLSASILVGFTTSLILFCSHFHQVEGDREVGKMSPLVRLGTKKGAEVVKGAIFMLYALLVAFGLIKALPLTCIFLCALTLPMGNLVVRFVEDNYKAIVFSHNKNKIFMAKYFCVRLHALFGVTLALGLVLARKINNKL
;
A
#
# COMPACT_ATOMS: atom_id res chain seq x y z
N MET A 1 -16.31 -27.20 19.70
CA MET A 1 -15.68 -27.06 18.38
C MET A 1 -15.04 -25.69 18.30
N ASN A 2 -13.71 -25.62 18.26
CA ASN A 2 -12.98 -24.34 18.19
C ASN A 2 -13.16 -23.75 16.80
N HIS A 3 -14.09 -22.82 16.63
CA HIS A 3 -14.16 -21.99 15.44
C HIS A 3 -12.93 -21.08 15.43
N PHE A 4 -11.90 -21.46 14.68
CA PHE A 4 -10.82 -20.52 14.39
C PHE A 4 -11.46 -19.27 13.75
N PRO A 5 -11.28 -18.07 14.32
CA PRO A 5 -11.85 -16.84 13.75
C PRO A 5 -11.16 -16.41 12.44
N LEU A 6 -10.26 -17.23 11.90
CA LEU A 6 -9.55 -17.02 10.65
C LEU A 6 -10.44 -17.43 9.46
N SER A 7 -11.28 -16.51 9.01
CA SER A 7 -11.98 -16.66 7.72
C SER A 7 -11.11 -16.17 6.56
N GLY A 8 -11.41 -16.63 5.34
CA GLY A 8 -10.76 -16.11 4.13
C GLY A 8 -10.89 -14.59 4.02
N THR A 9 -12.03 -14.03 4.43
CA THR A 9 -12.25 -12.58 4.46
C THR A 9 -11.33 -11.86 5.45
N VAL A 10 -11.18 -12.40 6.66
CA VAL A 10 -10.27 -11.82 7.66
C VAL A 10 -8.83 -11.86 7.14
N LEU A 11 -8.40 -13.02 6.62
CA LEU A 11 -7.03 -13.18 6.11
C LEU A 11 -6.74 -12.26 4.92
N SER A 12 -7.63 -12.21 3.92
CA SER A 12 -7.48 -11.34 2.75
C SER A 12 -7.47 -9.86 3.13
N ALA A 13 -8.36 -9.42 4.03
CA ALA A 13 -8.37 -8.04 4.52
C ALA A 13 -7.06 -7.71 5.26
N SER A 14 -6.58 -8.60 6.14
CA SER A 14 -5.31 -8.42 6.86
C SER A 14 -4.12 -8.35 5.90
N ILE A 15 -4.08 -9.17 4.85
CA ILE A 15 -3.02 -9.13 3.83
C ILE A 15 -3.01 -7.76 3.13
N LEU A 16 -4.16 -7.25 2.67
CA LEU A 16 -4.23 -5.96 1.97
C LEU A 16 -3.83 -4.78 2.88
N VAL A 17 -4.28 -4.78 4.13
CA VAL A 17 -3.93 -3.74 5.13
C VAL A 17 -2.46 -3.83 5.51
N GLY A 18 -1.93 -5.03 5.75
CA GLY A 18 -0.51 -5.24 6.01
C GLY A 18 0.36 -4.83 4.83
N PHE A 19 -0.07 -5.10 3.61
CA PHE A 19 0.63 -4.73 2.39
C PHE A 19 0.77 -3.22 2.23
N THR A 20 -0.34 -2.47 2.39
CA THR A 20 -0.29 -0.99 2.36
C THR A 20 0.56 -0.41 3.48
N THR A 21 0.58 -1.04 4.66
CA THR A 21 1.46 -0.65 5.78
C THR A 21 2.93 -0.86 5.44
N SER A 22 3.29 -2.02 4.89
CA SER A 22 4.65 -2.32 4.43
C SER A 22 5.11 -1.32 3.37
N LEU A 23 4.21 -0.88 2.49
CA LEU A 23 4.51 0.16 1.50
C LEU A 23 4.83 1.52 2.16
N ILE A 24 4.13 1.90 3.23
CA ILE A 24 4.46 3.12 4.01
C ILE A 24 5.88 3.02 4.58
N LEU A 25 6.22 1.90 5.21
CA LEU A 25 7.53 1.67 5.82
C LEU A 25 8.63 1.67 4.77
N PHE A 26 8.43 0.99 3.65
CA PHE A 26 9.36 1.01 2.53
C PHE A 26 9.57 2.42 1.99
N CYS A 27 8.48 3.18 1.78
CA CYS A 27 8.56 4.56 1.31
C CYS A 27 9.24 5.50 2.30
N SER A 28 9.26 5.18 3.60
CA SER A 28 9.98 5.97 4.61
C SER A 28 11.50 5.92 4.46
N HIS A 29 12.05 4.82 3.91
CA HIS A 29 13.48 4.66 3.70
C HIS A 29 14.05 5.54 2.59
N PHE A 30 13.24 6.05 1.66
CA PHE A 30 13.72 7.01 0.65
C PHE A 30 14.32 8.27 1.26
N HIS A 31 13.82 8.70 2.43
CA HIS A 31 14.36 9.85 3.15
C HIS A 31 15.58 9.49 4.00
N GLN A 32 15.80 8.21 4.29
CA GLN A 32 16.79 7.74 5.25
C GLN A 32 18.03 7.13 4.59
N VAL A 33 18.12 7.08 3.25
CA VAL A 33 19.17 6.34 2.55
C VAL A 33 20.58 6.77 2.95
N GLU A 34 20.86 8.08 2.96
CA GLU A 34 22.19 8.62 3.32
C GLU A 34 22.50 8.37 4.79
N GLY A 35 21.60 8.76 5.70
CA GLY A 35 21.79 8.57 7.14
C GLY A 35 21.87 7.11 7.56
N ASP A 36 21.09 6.21 6.94
CA ASP A 36 21.18 4.77 7.16
C ASP A 36 22.55 4.25 6.68
N ARG A 37 23.06 4.72 5.53
CA ARG A 37 24.37 4.31 5.00
C ARG A 37 25.52 4.78 5.89
N GLU A 38 25.48 6.02 6.39
CA GLU A 38 26.52 6.60 7.24
C GLU A 38 26.74 5.81 8.53
N VAL A 39 25.67 5.27 9.12
CA VAL A 39 25.74 4.43 10.34
C VAL A 39 25.88 2.93 10.04
N GLY A 40 26.10 2.55 8.77
CA GLY A 40 26.25 1.16 8.35
C GLY A 40 24.95 0.34 8.35
N LYS A 41 23.77 0.98 8.47
CA LYS A 41 22.46 0.34 8.40
C LYS A 41 22.11 0.02 6.94
N MET A 42 22.19 -1.25 6.59
CA MET A 42 21.85 -1.74 5.25
C MET A 42 20.32 -1.88 5.07
N SER A 43 19.59 -0.76 5.04
CA SER A 43 18.15 -0.73 4.81
C SER A 43 17.77 -1.10 3.36
N PRO A 44 16.50 -1.41 3.05
CA PRO A 44 16.10 -1.86 1.71
C PRO A 44 16.54 -0.92 0.60
N LEU A 45 16.42 0.39 0.80
CA LEU A 45 16.80 1.40 -0.19
C LEU A 45 18.32 1.62 -0.27
N VAL A 46 19.07 1.38 0.82
CA VAL A 46 20.53 1.35 0.78
C VAL A 46 21.03 0.18 -0.07
N ARG A 47 20.35 -0.98 -0.01
CA ARG A 47 20.69 -2.17 -0.81
C ARG A 47 20.28 -2.06 -2.27
N LEU A 48 19.06 -1.56 -2.54
CA LEU A 48 18.48 -1.53 -3.88
C LEU A 48 18.84 -0.28 -4.68
N GLY A 49 19.09 0.84 -3.99
CA GLY A 49 19.13 2.17 -4.59
C GLY A 49 17.73 2.74 -4.83
N THR A 50 17.65 4.06 -4.96
CA THR A 50 16.38 4.81 -5.08
C THR A 50 15.64 4.53 -6.38
N LYS A 51 16.35 4.32 -7.50
CA LYS A 51 15.75 3.98 -8.80
C LYS A 51 14.98 2.65 -8.74
N LYS A 52 15.65 1.58 -8.32
CA LYS A 52 14.99 0.26 -8.15
C LYS A 52 13.92 0.33 -7.06
N GLY A 53 14.15 1.13 -6.02
CA GLY A 53 13.13 1.42 -5.01
C GLY A 53 11.84 1.98 -5.62
N ALA A 54 11.93 2.92 -6.57
CA ALA A 54 10.77 3.49 -7.25
C ALA A 54 10.01 2.43 -8.08
N GLU A 55 10.75 1.57 -8.77
CA GLU A 55 10.19 0.42 -9.51
C GLU A 55 9.48 -0.57 -8.57
N VAL A 56 10.03 -0.83 -7.38
CA VAL A 56 9.38 -1.64 -6.35
C VAL A 56 8.08 -1.01 -5.87
N VAL A 57 8.03 0.32 -5.66
CA VAL A 57 6.78 1.02 -5.27
C VAL A 57 5.71 0.86 -6.35
N LYS A 58 6.08 1.06 -7.62
CA LYS A 58 5.17 0.85 -8.75
C LYS A 58 4.63 -0.58 -8.80
N GLY A 59 5.51 -1.57 -8.71
CA GLY A 59 5.14 -2.98 -8.67
C GLY A 59 4.26 -3.32 -7.47
N ALA A 60 4.53 -2.74 -6.30
CA ALA A 60 3.74 -2.93 -5.10
C ALA A 60 2.31 -2.37 -5.26
N ILE A 61 2.16 -1.16 -5.80
CA ILE A 61 0.83 -0.58 -6.08
C ILE A 61 0.05 -1.45 -7.06
N PHE A 62 0.68 -1.92 -8.14
CA PHE A 62 0.04 -2.86 -9.06
C PHE A 62 -0.38 -4.15 -8.37
N MET A 63 0.50 -4.74 -7.57
CA MET A 63 0.24 -5.97 -6.82
C MET A 63 -0.90 -5.81 -5.81
N LEU A 64 -1.02 -4.66 -5.13
CA LEU A 64 -2.12 -4.36 -4.21
C LEU A 64 -3.49 -4.51 -4.90
N TYR A 65 -3.66 -3.89 -6.06
CA TYR A 65 -4.93 -3.96 -6.80
C TYR A 65 -5.14 -5.31 -7.48
N ALA A 66 -4.07 -5.98 -7.92
CA ALA A 66 -4.15 -7.36 -8.41
C ALA A 66 -4.62 -8.32 -7.31
N LEU A 67 -4.09 -8.20 -6.09
CA LEU A 67 -4.52 -8.99 -4.92
C LEU A 67 -5.98 -8.69 -4.54
N LEU A 68 -6.39 -7.42 -4.57
CA LEU A 68 -7.78 -7.03 -4.32
C LEU A 68 -8.74 -7.75 -5.28
N VAL A 69 -8.44 -7.73 -6.58
CA VAL A 69 -9.24 -8.42 -7.61
C VAL A 69 -9.20 -9.93 -7.39
N ALA A 70 -8.01 -10.51 -7.21
CA ALA A 70 -7.84 -11.95 -6.99
C ALA A 70 -8.66 -12.45 -5.79
N PHE A 71 -8.60 -11.75 -4.65
CA PHE A 71 -9.36 -12.11 -3.45
C PHE A 71 -10.86 -12.03 -3.66
N GLY A 72 -11.34 -11.09 -4.47
CA GLY A 72 -12.76 -11.04 -4.82
C GLY A 72 -13.19 -12.13 -5.81
N LEU A 73 -12.36 -12.46 -6.80
CA LEU A 73 -12.63 -13.54 -7.75
C LEU A 73 -12.73 -14.91 -7.07
N ILE A 74 -11.85 -15.18 -6.09
CA ILE A 74 -11.91 -16.43 -5.31
C ILE A 74 -12.95 -16.37 -4.18
N LYS A 75 -13.79 -15.32 -4.11
CA LYS A 75 -14.81 -15.09 -3.07
C LYS A 75 -14.26 -15.01 -1.64
N ALA A 76 -12.97 -14.77 -1.45
CA ALA A 76 -12.39 -14.51 -0.14
C ALA A 76 -12.79 -13.12 0.38
N LEU A 77 -12.96 -12.14 -0.52
CA LEU A 77 -13.45 -10.80 -0.23
C LEU A 77 -14.80 -10.55 -0.93
N PRO A 78 -15.79 -9.90 -0.28
CA PRO A 78 -17.04 -9.52 -0.95
C PRO A 78 -16.80 -8.60 -2.15
N LEU A 79 -17.60 -8.73 -3.21
CA LEU A 79 -17.48 -7.89 -4.42
C LEU A 79 -17.66 -6.39 -4.14
N THR A 80 -18.44 -6.02 -3.12
CA THR A 80 -18.58 -4.63 -2.64
C THR A 80 -17.25 -4.02 -2.23
N CYS A 81 -16.32 -4.82 -1.67
CA CYS A 81 -14.99 -4.37 -1.29
C CYS A 81 -14.14 -4.05 -2.51
N ILE A 82 -14.22 -4.87 -3.58
CA ILE A 82 -13.51 -4.58 -4.83
C ILE A 82 -13.97 -3.22 -5.39
N PHE A 83 -15.28 -3.03 -5.52
CA PHE A 83 -15.84 -1.82 -6.10
C PHE A 83 -15.41 -0.56 -5.32
N LEU A 84 -15.54 -0.57 -3.99
CA LEU A 84 -15.18 0.58 -3.18
C LEU A 84 -13.66 0.80 -3.09
N CYS A 85 -12.85 -0.26 -2.96
CA CYS A 85 -11.40 -0.12 -2.92
C CYS A 85 -10.84 0.32 -4.28
N ALA A 86 -11.49 -0.01 -5.40
CA ALA A 86 -11.08 0.49 -6.72
C ALA A 86 -11.15 2.04 -6.81
N LEU A 87 -12.00 2.70 -6.01
CA LEU A 87 -12.06 4.16 -5.94
C LEU A 87 -10.76 4.80 -5.44
N THR A 88 -9.87 4.04 -4.80
CA THR A 88 -8.56 4.55 -4.35
C THR A 88 -7.47 4.47 -5.43
N LEU A 89 -7.76 3.91 -6.61
CA LEU A 89 -6.82 3.80 -7.73
C LEU A 89 -6.13 5.14 -8.08
N PRO A 90 -6.84 6.29 -8.17
CA PRO A 90 -6.20 7.57 -8.42
C PRO A 90 -5.15 7.94 -7.37
N MET A 91 -5.41 7.60 -6.10
CA MET A 91 -4.47 7.82 -5.00
C MET A 91 -3.24 6.90 -5.12
N GLY A 92 -3.43 5.65 -5.55
CA GLY A 92 -2.32 4.74 -5.88
C GLY A 92 -1.45 5.28 -7.02
N ASN A 93 -2.06 5.78 -8.09
CA ASN A 93 -1.35 6.41 -9.20
C ASN A 93 -0.59 7.66 -8.77
N LEU A 94 -1.14 8.44 -7.84
CA LEU A 94 -0.46 9.60 -7.27
C LEU A 94 0.81 9.20 -6.51
N VAL A 95 0.78 8.10 -5.74
CA VAL A 95 1.97 7.53 -5.08
C VAL A 95 3.04 7.17 -6.12
N VAL A 96 2.66 6.42 -7.16
CA VAL A 96 3.60 5.98 -8.21
C VAL A 96 4.25 7.17 -8.90
N ARG A 97 3.45 8.10 -9.42
CA ARG A 97 3.94 9.30 -10.11
C ARG A 97 4.85 10.11 -9.20
N PHE A 98 4.45 10.33 -7.95
CA PHE A 98 5.26 11.08 -7.00
C PHE A 98 6.65 10.45 -6.80
N VAL A 99 6.72 9.13 -6.61
CA VAL A 99 8.01 8.45 -6.41
C VAL A 99 8.82 8.40 -7.70
N GLU A 100 8.21 8.13 -8.86
CA GLU A 100 8.88 8.12 -10.17
C GLU A 100 9.45 9.50 -10.55
N ASP A 101 8.73 10.58 -10.28
CA ASP A 101 9.17 11.94 -10.63
C ASP A 101 10.29 12.44 -9.69
N ASN A 102 10.34 11.92 -8.45
CA ASN A 102 11.22 12.45 -7.41
C ASN A 102 12.41 11.54 -7.05
N TYR A 103 12.47 10.26 -7.46
CA TYR A 103 13.56 9.36 -7.04
C TYR A 103 14.98 9.81 -7.43
N LYS A 104 15.10 10.61 -8.50
CA LYS A 104 16.38 11.21 -8.92
C LYS A 104 16.75 12.39 -8.04
N ALA A 105 15.77 13.23 -7.69
CA ALA A 105 15.98 14.34 -6.77
C ALA A 105 16.39 13.84 -5.37
N ILE A 106 16.02 12.60 -5.01
CA ILE A 106 16.45 11.93 -3.77
C ILE A 106 17.97 11.72 -3.68
N VAL A 107 18.68 11.69 -4.80
CA VAL A 107 20.14 11.44 -4.84
C VAL A 107 20.96 12.73 -4.95
N PHE A 108 20.38 13.82 -5.47
CA PHE A 108 21.12 15.03 -5.83
C PHE A 108 20.61 16.33 -5.20
N SER A 109 19.44 16.30 -4.55
CA SER A 109 18.81 17.52 -4.03
C SER A 109 18.97 17.62 -2.52
N HIS A 110 19.70 18.63 -2.06
CA HIS A 110 19.77 19.06 -0.65
C HIS A 110 18.41 19.50 -0.07
N ASN A 111 17.35 19.52 -0.87
CA ASN A 111 16.01 19.91 -0.47
C ASN A 111 15.23 18.71 0.10
N LYS A 112 15.62 18.29 1.31
CA LYS A 112 15.09 17.14 2.07
C LYS A 112 13.56 17.14 2.26
N ASN A 113 12.90 18.29 2.09
CA ASN A 113 11.46 18.46 2.30
C ASN A 113 10.57 17.77 1.26
N LYS A 114 11.02 17.60 0.00
CA LYS A 114 10.20 16.94 -1.03
C LYS A 114 10.17 15.42 -0.84
N ILE A 115 11.26 14.82 -0.39
CA ILE A 115 11.42 13.36 -0.25
C ILE A 115 10.56 12.79 0.88
N PHE A 116 10.33 13.59 1.92
CA PHE A 116 9.52 13.23 3.08
C PHE A 116 8.07 12.88 2.72
N MET A 117 7.54 13.40 1.61
CA MET A 117 6.13 13.26 1.26
C MET A 117 5.74 11.88 0.71
N ALA A 118 6.68 11.07 0.23
CA ALA A 118 6.38 9.75 -0.35
C ALA A 118 5.62 8.84 0.63
N LYS A 119 6.08 8.78 1.90
CA LYS A 119 5.39 8.02 2.95
C LYS A 119 4.00 8.58 3.26
N TYR A 120 3.79 9.91 3.20
CA TYR A 120 2.48 10.52 3.47
C TYR A 120 1.46 10.22 2.38
N PHE A 121 1.88 10.16 1.11
CA PHE A 121 0.99 9.67 0.06
C PHE A 121 0.61 8.20 0.29
N CYS A 122 1.55 7.37 0.76
CA CYS A 122 1.23 5.98 1.13
C CYS A 122 0.29 5.90 2.35
N VAL A 123 0.44 6.78 3.35
CA VAL A 123 -0.46 6.88 4.49
C VAL A 123 -1.87 7.28 4.04
N ARG A 124 -1.99 8.25 3.13
CA ARG A 124 -3.28 8.64 2.53
C ARG A 124 -3.92 7.47 1.79
N LEU A 125 -3.14 6.74 0.99
CA LEU A 125 -3.62 5.54 0.31
C LEU A 125 -4.10 4.49 1.32
N HIS A 126 -3.31 4.17 2.35
CA HIS A 126 -3.67 3.20 3.39
C HIS A 126 -4.96 3.59 4.12
N ALA A 127 -5.09 4.85 4.53
CA ALA A 127 -6.28 5.34 5.21
C ALA A 127 -7.53 5.25 4.32
N LEU A 128 -7.44 5.74 3.08
CA LEU A 128 -8.55 5.66 2.12
C LEU A 128 -8.91 4.21 1.79
N PHE A 129 -7.91 3.35 1.56
CA PHE A 129 -8.11 1.93 1.27
C PHE A 129 -8.74 1.20 2.45
N GLY A 130 -8.28 1.47 3.67
CA GLY A 130 -8.85 0.89 4.89
C GLY A 130 -10.31 1.30 5.10
N VAL A 131 -10.64 2.58 4.89
CA VAL A 131 -12.02 3.09 4.97
C VAL A 131 -12.92 2.44 3.92
N THR A 132 -12.51 2.40 2.66
CA THR A 132 -13.32 1.81 1.59
C THR A 132 -13.47 0.29 1.76
N LEU A 133 -12.43 -0.41 2.24
CA LEU A 133 -12.49 -1.82 2.58
C LEU A 133 -13.50 -2.08 3.72
N ALA A 134 -13.44 -1.31 4.80
CA ALA A 134 -14.37 -1.42 5.92
C ALA A 134 -15.82 -1.15 5.48
N LEU A 135 -16.06 -0.09 4.70
CA LEU A 135 -17.37 0.21 4.13
C LEU A 135 -17.86 -0.91 3.22
N GLY A 136 -16.99 -1.51 2.40
CA GLY A 136 -17.31 -2.64 1.54
C GLY A 136 -17.81 -3.84 2.34
N LEU A 137 -17.15 -4.16 3.45
CA LEU A 137 -17.55 -5.24 4.35
C LEU A 137 -18.90 -4.95 5.04
N VAL A 138 -19.11 -3.71 5.50
CA VAL A 138 -20.38 -3.29 6.10
C VAL A 138 -21.54 -3.39 5.10
N LEU A 139 -21.33 -2.95 3.86
CA LEU A 139 -22.34 -3.05 2.80
C LEU A 139 -22.65 -4.51 2.44
N ALA A 140 -21.63 -5.37 2.34
CA ALA A 140 -21.83 -6.80 2.08
C ALA A 140 -22.73 -7.43 3.16
N ARG A 141 -22.47 -7.14 4.44
CA ARG A 141 -23.31 -7.62 5.55
C ARG A 141 -24.75 -7.11 5.45
N LYS A 142 -24.96 -5.83 5.11
CA LYS A 142 -26.31 -5.27 4.94
C LYS A 142 -27.07 -5.91 3.78
N ILE A 143 -26.41 -6.20 2.67
CA ILE A 143 -27.03 -6.86 1.50
C ILE A 143 -27.41 -8.29 1.86
N ASN A 144 -26.51 -9.04 2.48
CA ASN A 144 -26.77 -10.44 2.88
C ASN A 144 -27.89 -10.56 3.93
N ASN A 145 -28.10 -9.56 4.78
CA ASN A 145 -29.18 -9.56 5.77
C ASN A 145 -30.57 -9.17 5.20
N LYS A 146 -30.64 -8.66 3.97
CA LYS A 146 -31.88 -8.25 3.31
C LYS A 146 -32.44 -9.29 2.34
N LEU A 147 -31.64 -10.30 2.00
CA LEU A 147 -31.99 -11.46 1.19
C LEU A 147 -32.36 -12.62 2.11
#